data_AF-A0A9D2SPQ9-F1
#
_entry.id   AF-A0A9D2SPQ9-F1
#
_cell.length_a   1.000
_cell.length_b   1.000
_cell.length_c   1.000
_cell.angle_alpha   90.00
_cell.angle_beta   90.00
_cell.angle_gamma   90.00
#
_symmetry.space_group_name_H-M   'P 1'
#
loop_
_entity.id
_entity.type
_entity.pdbx_description
1 polymer ?
#
loop_
_entity_poly.entity_id
_entity_poly.type
_entity_poly.pdbx_seq_one_letter_code
_entity_poly.pdbx_strand_id
1 'polypeptide(L)'
;MKLSEKIVELRRRNGMTQEKLAEACGVSRQSISKWEADIALPETEKLLILGGIFHVSMDVLLKDELTLSAVKEVHSCGNNAIQEKRREIYEGILIKESITDDRIIDLLNVHKVELWNTGGKPRYWTALFFTSDKKDLPEQLSRVMLSDPQNGGNWFVDFKAGNEKYIVFKDKILKYRIGSEEEKERVCAECRKMGIEDGQMKWEE
;
A
#
# COMPACT_ATOMS: atom_id res chain seq x y z
N MET A 1 -21.51 16.45 -8.23
CA MET A 1 -21.31 16.20 -9.68
C MET A 1 -21.16 14.71 -9.86
N LYS A 2 -21.87 14.12 -10.83
CA LYS A 2 -21.76 12.69 -11.12
C LYS A 2 -20.44 12.36 -11.85
N LEU A 3 -20.04 11.10 -11.82
CA LEU A 3 -18.85 10.62 -12.54
C LEU A 3 -18.88 10.95 -14.04
N SER A 4 -20.03 10.75 -14.70
CA SER A 4 -20.24 11.06 -16.11
C SER A 4 -19.92 12.52 -16.46
N GLU A 5 -20.44 13.45 -15.65
CA GLU A 5 -20.18 14.90 -15.78
C GLU A 5 -18.71 15.23 -15.55
N LYS A 6 -18.08 14.60 -14.54
CA LYS A 6 -16.65 14.79 -14.23
C LYS A 6 -15.75 14.32 -15.37
N ILE A 7 -16.06 13.18 -16.00
CA ILE A 7 -15.28 12.68 -17.16
C ILE A 7 -15.36 13.68 -18.32
N VAL A 8 -16.56 14.20 -18.63
CA VAL A 8 -16.73 15.21 -19.69
C VAL A 8 -15.89 16.45 -19.39
N GLU A 9 -15.97 16.96 -18.17
CA GLU A 9 -15.29 18.18 -17.78
C GLU A 9 -13.77 18.01 -17.77
N LEU A 10 -13.25 16.94 -17.18
CA LEU A 10 -11.82 16.65 -17.13
C LEU A 10 -11.26 16.41 -18.54
N ARG A 11 -11.98 15.69 -19.41
CA ARG A 11 -11.57 15.51 -20.81
C ARG A 11 -11.45 16.84 -21.55
N ARG A 12 -12.44 17.73 -21.37
CA ARG A 12 -12.44 19.07 -21.98
C ARG A 12 -11.32 19.94 -21.43
N ARG A 13 -11.08 19.92 -20.11
CA ARG A 13 -9.96 20.62 -19.46
C ARG A 13 -8.61 20.17 -20.00
N ASN A 14 -8.47 18.90 -20.36
CA ASN A 14 -7.27 18.33 -20.97
C ASN A 14 -7.22 18.49 -22.51
N GLY A 15 -8.18 19.19 -23.13
CA GLY A 15 -8.20 19.41 -24.58
C GLY A 15 -8.33 18.14 -25.43
N MET A 16 -8.85 17.05 -24.85
CA MET A 16 -8.95 15.74 -25.50
C MET A 16 -10.29 15.57 -26.24
N THR A 17 -10.26 14.92 -27.40
CA THR A 17 -11.49 14.40 -28.03
C THR A 17 -11.88 13.07 -27.38
N GLN A 18 -13.11 12.59 -27.60
CA GLN A 18 -13.54 11.29 -27.09
C GLN A 18 -12.68 10.16 -27.67
N GLU A 19 -12.24 10.29 -28.93
CA GLU A 19 -11.33 9.35 -29.60
C GLU A 19 -9.97 9.31 -28.91
N LYS A 20 -9.38 10.48 -28.62
CA LYS A 20 -8.09 10.55 -27.91
C LYS A 20 -8.17 9.95 -26.51
N LEU A 21 -9.26 10.20 -25.79
CA LEU A 21 -9.46 9.60 -24.47
C LEU A 21 -9.65 8.08 -24.58
N ALA A 22 -10.38 7.62 -25.60
CA ALA A 22 -10.61 6.20 -25.84
C ALA A 22 -9.30 5.46 -26.14
N GLU A 23 -8.44 6.04 -26.98
CA GLU A 23 -7.09 5.53 -27.27
C GLU A 23 -6.24 5.46 -26.01
N ALA A 24 -6.21 6.53 -25.20
CA ALA A 24 -5.46 6.57 -23.95
C ALA A 24 -5.97 5.56 -22.90
N CYS A 25 -7.27 5.26 -22.89
CA CYS A 25 -7.87 4.26 -22.01
C CYS A 25 -7.83 2.83 -22.57
N GLY A 26 -7.40 2.63 -23.82
CA GLY A 26 -7.42 1.33 -24.50
C GLY A 26 -8.84 0.78 -24.66
N VAL A 27 -9.82 1.65 -24.96
CA VAL A 27 -11.23 1.28 -25.16
C VAL A 27 -11.78 1.86 -26.47
N SER A 28 -12.99 1.45 -26.85
CA SER A 28 -13.67 2.05 -28.00
C SER A 28 -14.17 3.46 -27.67
N ARG A 29 -14.24 4.33 -28.69
CA ARG A 29 -14.91 5.65 -28.59
C ARG A 29 -16.35 5.54 -28.05
N GLN A 30 -17.05 4.46 -28.40
CA GLN A 30 -18.41 4.20 -27.92
C GLN A 30 -18.45 3.99 -26.40
N SER A 31 -17.40 3.39 -25.82
CA SER A 31 -17.27 3.21 -24.36
C SER A 31 -17.19 4.56 -23.66
N ILE A 32 -16.33 5.47 -24.14
CA ILE A 32 -16.23 6.84 -23.60
C ILE A 32 -17.57 7.57 -23.70
N SER A 33 -18.26 7.49 -24.84
CA SER A 33 -19.57 8.11 -25.03
C SER A 33 -20.61 7.61 -24.01
N LYS A 34 -20.63 6.29 -23.74
CA LYS A 34 -21.53 5.72 -22.72
C LYS A 34 -21.19 6.19 -21.30
N TRP A 35 -19.91 6.33 -20.97
CA TRP A 35 -19.47 6.84 -19.67
C TRP A 35 -19.87 8.31 -19.47
N GLU A 36 -19.66 9.13 -20.49
CA GLU A 36 -20.02 10.56 -20.48
C GLU A 36 -21.54 10.79 -20.45
N ALA A 37 -22.33 9.82 -20.94
CA ALA A 37 -23.79 9.89 -20.97
C ALA A 37 -24.49 9.22 -19.77
N ASP A 38 -23.75 8.77 -18.75
CA ASP A 38 -24.29 8.03 -17.59
C ASP A 38 -25.01 6.72 -17.99
N ILE A 39 -24.71 6.16 -19.17
CA ILE A 39 -25.32 4.92 -19.70
C ILE A 39 -24.60 3.68 -19.17
N ALA A 40 -23.30 3.79 -18.94
CA ALA A 40 -22.47 2.72 -18.40
C ALA A 40 -21.37 3.31 -17.51
N LEU A 41 -20.90 2.52 -16.54
CA LEU A 41 -19.78 2.91 -15.70
C LEU A 41 -18.46 2.35 -16.27
N PRO A 42 -17.33 3.07 -16.12
CA PRO A 42 -16.01 2.51 -16.38
C PRO A 42 -15.71 1.37 -15.39
N GLU A 43 -15.04 0.33 -15.86
CA GLU A 43 -14.50 -0.72 -15.01
C GLU A 43 -13.39 -0.18 -14.08
N THR A 44 -13.09 -0.88 -12.98
CA THR A 44 -12.10 -0.46 -11.98
C THR A 44 -10.73 -0.13 -12.59
N GLU A 45 -10.26 -0.93 -13.54
CA GLU A 45 -9.00 -0.68 -14.25
C GLU A 45 -9.06 0.64 -15.04
N LYS A 46 -10.19 0.93 -15.69
CA LYS A 46 -10.39 2.15 -16.47
C LYS A 46 -10.49 3.37 -15.57
N LEU A 47 -11.05 3.24 -14.37
CA LEU A 47 -11.05 4.31 -13.36
C LEU A 47 -9.62 4.69 -12.93
N LEU A 48 -8.73 3.71 -12.75
CA LEU A 48 -7.31 3.97 -12.44
C LEU A 48 -6.62 4.72 -13.58
N ILE A 49 -6.85 4.30 -14.82
CA ILE A 49 -6.28 4.96 -16.00
C ILE A 49 -6.81 6.40 -16.12
N LEU A 50 -8.11 6.62 -15.95
CA LEU A 50 -8.72 7.96 -15.98
C LEU A 50 -8.13 8.87 -14.90
N GLY A 51 -7.90 8.36 -13.68
CA GLY A 51 -7.24 9.10 -12.61
C GLY A 51 -5.83 9.53 -12.99
N GLY A 52 -5.07 8.65 -13.65
CA GLY A 52 -3.74 8.95 -14.18
C GLY A 52 -3.75 10.01 -15.29
N ILE A 53 -4.65 9.88 -16.27
CA ILE A 53 -4.77 10.81 -17.41
C ILE A 53 -5.19 12.20 -16.95
N PHE A 54 -6.14 12.28 -16.02
CA PHE A 54 -6.69 13.55 -15.56
C PHE A 54 -5.93 14.14 -14.37
N HIS A 55 -4.91 13.45 -13.86
CA HIS A 55 -4.16 13.85 -12.67
C HIS A 55 -5.05 14.10 -11.45
N VAL A 56 -6.06 13.25 -11.24
CA VAL A 56 -7.00 13.32 -10.11
C VAL A 56 -7.02 12.00 -9.34
N SER A 57 -7.23 12.08 -8.03
CA SER A 57 -7.44 10.90 -7.18
C SER A 57 -8.78 10.22 -7.47
N MET A 58 -8.86 8.90 -7.20
CA MET A 58 -10.10 8.13 -7.37
C MET A 58 -11.27 8.66 -6.52
N ASP A 59 -10.99 9.21 -5.33
CA ASP A 59 -11.99 9.89 -4.49
C ASP A 59 -12.69 11.03 -5.23
N VAL A 60 -11.94 11.82 -6.00
CA VAL A 60 -12.50 12.94 -6.79
C VAL A 60 -13.39 12.43 -7.91
N LEU A 61 -13.06 11.29 -8.52
CA LEU A 61 -13.90 10.69 -9.56
C LEU A 61 -15.21 10.14 -8.98
N LEU A 62 -15.15 9.45 -7.84
CA LEU A 62 -16.28 8.67 -7.32
C LEU A 62 -17.17 9.37 -6.28
N LYS A 63 -16.66 10.35 -5.52
CA LYS A 63 -17.45 11.04 -4.48
C LYS A 63 -18.22 12.22 -5.06
N ASP A 64 -19.55 12.17 -5.01
CA ASP A 64 -20.43 13.20 -5.57
C ASP A 64 -20.31 14.57 -4.89
N GLU A 65 -19.86 14.59 -3.63
CA GLU A 65 -19.70 15.76 -2.76
C GLU A 65 -18.46 16.61 -3.10
N LEU A 66 -17.49 16.07 -3.84
CA LEU A 66 -16.29 16.80 -4.26
C LEU A 66 -16.56 17.53 -5.58
N THR A 67 -16.65 18.86 -5.52
CA THR A 67 -16.70 19.73 -6.70
C THR A 67 -15.32 19.84 -7.33
N LEU A 68 -15.23 19.81 -8.67
CA LEU A 68 -13.96 19.94 -9.40
C LEU A 68 -13.28 21.31 -9.18
N SER A 69 -13.96 22.26 -8.53
CA SER A 69 -13.46 23.57 -8.09
C SER A 69 -12.80 23.55 -6.69
N ALA A 70 -12.97 22.48 -5.91
CA ALA A 70 -12.21 22.26 -4.67
C ALA A 70 -10.91 21.46 -4.91
N VAL A 71 -10.67 21.07 -6.16
CA VAL A 71 -9.39 20.53 -6.61
C VAL A 71 -8.42 21.69 -6.53
N LYS A 72 -7.60 21.73 -5.48
CA LYS A 72 -6.35 22.48 -5.51
C LYS A 72 -5.71 22.11 -6.84
N GLU A 73 -5.57 23.08 -7.75
CA GLU A 73 -4.49 23.00 -8.72
C GLU A 73 -3.27 22.57 -7.90
N VAL A 74 -2.53 21.58 -8.40
CA VAL A 74 -1.17 21.37 -7.92
C VAL A 74 -0.40 22.61 -8.39
N HIS A 75 -0.64 23.74 -7.72
CA HIS A 75 0.15 24.94 -7.82
C HIS A 75 1.50 24.54 -7.25
N SER A 76 2.38 24.18 -8.16
CA SER A 76 3.81 24.36 -8.00
C SER A 76 4.05 25.83 -7.67
N CYS A 77 4.00 26.17 -6.38
CA CYS A 77 4.48 27.43 -5.86
C CYS A 77 5.80 27.16 -5.13
N GLY A 78 6.90 27.32 -5.85
CA GLY A 78 8.23 27.51 -5.29
C GLY A 78 9.29 26.65 -5.97
N ASN A 79 10.35 27.29 -6.46
CA ASN A 79 11.60 26.67 -6.93
C ASN A 79 12.38 25.92 -5.83
N ASN A 80 11.73 25.52 -4.74
CA ASN A 80 12.26 24.53 -3.83
C ASN A 80 11.81 23.18 -4.34
N ALA A 81 12.59 22.64 -5.28
CA ALA A 81 12.61 21.23 -5.61
C ALA A 81 12.96 20.42 -4.34
N ILE A 82 11.99 20.25 -3.45
CA ILE A 82 11.93 19.04 -2.66
C ILE A 82 11.43 18.03 -3.67
N GLN A 83 12.36 17.21 -4.21
CA GLN A 83 12.00 15.90 -4.72
C GLN A 83 10.95 15.34 -3.77
N GLU A 84 9.68 15.30 -4.15
CA GLU A 84 8.69 14.48 -3.46
C GLU A 84 9.17 13.05 -3.69
N LYS A 85 10.11 12.64 -2.84
CA LYS A 85 10.51 11.28 -2.60
C LYS A 85 9.17 10.59 -2.38
N ARG A 86 8.72 9.82 -3.38
CA ARG A 86 7.54 8.95 -3.31
C ARG A 86 7.47 8.46 -1.87
N ARG A 87 6.46 8.87 -1.10
CA ARG A 87 6.33 8.41 0.28
C ARG A 87 6.34 6.89 0.20
N GLU A 88 7.38 6.28 0.74
CA GLU A 88 7.48 4.83 0.80
C GLU A 88 6.32 4.36 1.67
N ILE A 89 5.36 3.69 1.02
CA ILE A 89 4.24 3.07 1.70
C ILE A 89 4.72 1.69 2.09
N TYR A 90 4.72 1.42 3.40
CA TYR A 90 4.92 0.08 3.93
C TYR A 90 3.66 -0.73 3.73
N GLU A 91 3.80 -1.98 3.32
CA GLU A 91 2.72 -2.95 3.16
C GLU A 91 3.17 -4.31 3.71
N GLY A 92 2.39 -4.91 4.61
CA GLY A 92 2.73 -6.19 5.19
C GLY A 92 1.68 -6.76 6.14
N ILE A 93 2.11 -7.73 6.93
CA ILE A 93 1.24 -8.50 7.83
C ILE A 93 1.83 -8.47 9.23
N LEU A 94 1.04 -8.01 10.21
CA LEU A 94 1.39 -8.01 11.62
C LEU A 94 0.53 -9.04 12.36
N ILE A 95 1.17 -9.93 13.13
CA ILE A 95 0.47 -10.77 14.09
C ILE A 95 0.22 -9.96 15.35
N LYS A 96 -1.04 -9.72 15.73
CA LYS A 96 -1.35 -8.89 16.90
C LYS A 96 -0.73 -9.44 18.19
N GLU A 97 -0.71 -10.76 18.35
CA GLU A 97 -0.15 -11.41 19.53
C GLU A 97 1.39 -11.37 19.56
N SER A 98 2.05 -10.81 18.55
CA SER A 98 3.51 -10.69 18.48
C SER A 98 4.06 -9.35 18.98
N ILE A 99 3.19 -8.45 19.45
CA ILE A 99 3.57 -7.12 19.98
C ILE A 99 3.25 -6.98 21.47
N THR A 100 4.00 -6.11 22.13
CA THR A 100 3.86 -5.77 23.56
C THR A 100 2.97 -4.56 23.83
N ASP A 101 2.77 -3.71 22.82
CA ASP A 101 2.05 -2.44 22.93
C ASP A 101 1.14 -2.21 21.72
N ASP A 102 -0.16 -2.36 21.92
CA ASP A 102 -1.19 -2.24 20.89
C ASP A 102 -1.28 -0.83 20.28
N ARG A 103 -0.70 0.21 20.90
CA ARG A 103 -0.69 1.59 20.34
C ARG A 103 0.05 1.69 19.01
N ILE A 104 0.90 0.71 18.70
CA ILE A 104 1.55 0.64 17.37
C ILE A 104 0.52 0.51 16.24
N ILE A 105 -0.65 -0.06 16.52
CA ILE A 105 -1.71 -0.28 15.54
C ILE A 105 -2.30 1.07 15.08
N ASP A 106 -2.25 2.11 15.89
CA ASP A 106 -2.71 3.47 15.51
C ASP A 106 -1.87 4.09 14.38
N LEU A 107 -0.68 3.54 14.11
CA LEU A 107 0.20 3.94 13.01
C LEU A 107 -0.09 3.19 11.70
N LEU A 108 -0.98 2.21 11.76
CA LEU A 108 -1.29 1.29 10.68
C LEU A 108 -2.67 1.58 10.09
N ASN A 109 -2.76 1.60 8.77
CA ASN A 109 -4.03 1.51 8.06
C ASN A 109 -4.33 0.03 7.80
N VAL A 110 -5.06 -0.60 8.73
CA VAL A 110 -5.46 -2.00 8.65
C VAL A 110 -6.64 -2.15 7.68
N HIS A 111 -6.43 -2.84 6.56
CA HIS A 111 -7.44 -3.00 5.52
C HIS A 111 -8.00 -4.43 5.43
N LYS A 112 -7.39 -5.39 6.14
CA LYS A 112 -7.88 -6.77 6.23
C LYS A 112 -7.42 -7.42 7.54
N VAL A 113 -8.30 -8.22 8.14
CA VAL A 113 -8.04 -8.98 9.37
C VAL A 113 -8.40 -10.44 9.15
N GLU A 114 -7.51 -11.35 9.51
CA GLU A 114 -7.74 -12.80 9.45
C GLU A 114 -7.42 -13.47 10.78
N LEU A 115 -8.06 -14.61 11.02
CA LEU A 115 -7.74 -15.51 12.14
C LEU A 115 -7.03 -16.75 11.59
N TRP A 116 -5.75 -16.91 11.94
CA TRP A 116 -4.93 -18.04 11.51
C TRP A 116 -4.92 -19.12 12.57
N ASN A 117 -5.38 -20.32 12.22
CA ASN A 117 -5.36 -21.45 13.13
C ASN A 117 -3.93 -22.00 13.26
N THR A 118 -3.39 -21.95 14.47
CA THR A 118 -2.00 -22.33 14.76
C THR A 118 -1.87 -23.79 15.17
N GLY A 119 -3.00 -24.46 15.44
CA GLY A 119 -3.02 -25.81 16.04
C GLY A 119 -2.48 -25.87 17.48
N GLY A 120 -2.11 -24.73 18.08
CA GLY A 120 -1.40 -24.64 19.36
C GLY A 120 -2.06 -23.70 20.38
N LYS A 121 -1.26 -23.12 21.27
CA LYS A 121 -1.68 -22.07 22.23
C LYS A 121 -0.91 -20.77 21.93
N PRO A 122 -1.59 -19.64 21.63
CA PRO A 122 -3.04 -19.53 21.42
C PRO A 122 -3.49 -20.26 20.16
N ARG A 123 -4.74 -20.74 20.14
CA ARG A 123 -5.32 -21.54 19.03
C ARG A 123 -5.42 -20.76 17.73
N TYR A 124 -5.55 -19.44 17.84
CA TYR A 124 -5.64 -18.53 16.71
C TYR A 124 -4.67 -17.38 16.91
N TRP A 125 -4.07 -16.93 15.81
CA TRP A 125 -3.39 -15.66 15.71
C TRP A 125 -4.24 -14.69 14.90
N THR A 126 -4.22 -13.43 15.30
CA THR A 126 -4.89 -12.34 14.59
C THR A 126 -3.89 -11.71 13.63
N ALA A 127 -4.04 -12.02 12.34
CA ALA A 127 -3.22 -11.45 11.29
C ALA A 127 -3.86 -10.14 10.78
N LEU A 128 -3.11 -9.04 10.93
CA LEU A 128 -3.50 -7.70 10.48
C LEU A 128 -2.73 -7.36 9.21
N PHE A 129 -3.44 -7.25 8.09
CA PHE A 129 -2.87 -6.76 6.84
C PHE A 129 -2.96 -5.25 6.83
N PHE A 130 -1.83 -4.58 6.65
CA PHE A 130 -1.73 -3.14 6.85
C PHE A 130 -0.95 -2.44 5.75
N THR A 131 -1.23 -1.14 5.63
CA THR A 131 -0.34 -0.17 5.02
C THR A 131 0.06 0.93 6.02
N SER A 132 1.19 1.61 5.81
CA SER A 132 1.57 2.77 6.62
C SER A 132 2.50 3.71 5.86
N ASP A 133 2.35 5.02 6.08
CA ASP A 133 3.22 6.07 5.53
C ASP A 133 4.21 6.64 6.57
N LYS A 134 4.26 6.04 7.77
CA LYS A 134 5.14 6.47 8.86
C LYS A 134 6.56 6.03 8.60
N LYS A 135 7.45 6.99 8.31
CA LYS A 135 8.86 6.73 7.97
C LYS A 135 9.64 5.99 9.06
N ASP A 136 9.28 6.20 10.32
CA ASP A 136 9.90 5.58 11.49
C ASP A 136 9.20 4.29 11.94
N LEU A 137 8.27 3.76 11.12
CA LEU A 137 7.55 2.53 11.43
C LEU A 137 8.48 1.35 11.75
N PRO A 138 9.56 1.07 10.98
CA PRO A 138 10.47 -0.02 11.32
C PRO A 138 11.04 0.11 12.73
N GLU A 139 11.46 1.31 13.12
CA GLU A 139 12.00 1.61 14.45
C GLU A 139 10.93 1.51 15.54
N GLN A 140 9.70 1.96 15.26
CA GLN A 140 8.59 1.83 16.21
C GLN A 140 8.18 0.37 16.42
N LEU A 141 8.07 -0.42 15.35
CA LEU A 141 7.80 -1.86 15.41
C LEU A 141 8.91 -2.57 16.20
N SER A 142 10.17 -2.25 15.94
CA SER A 142 11.32 -2.88 16.61
C SER A 142 11.30 -2.73 18.14
N ARG A 143 10.71 -1.66 18.67
CA ARG A 143 10.57 -1.45 20.13
C ARG A 143 9.49 -2.32 20.76
N VAL A 144 8.43 -2.60 20.00
CA VAL A 144 7.22 -3.25 20.52
C VAL A 144 7.16 -4.75 20.22
N MET A 145 7.97 -5.28 19.29
CA MET A 145 8.01 -6.72 19.01
C MET A 145 8.31 -7.53 20.28
N LEU A 146 7.64 -8.67 20.43
CA LEU A 146 7.91 -9.61 21.49
C LEU A 146 9.21 -10.37 21.24
N SER A 147 10.05 -10.45 22.26
CA SER A 147 11.18 -11.37 22.31
C SER A 147 11.10 -12.11 23.62
N ASP A 148 10.81 -13.41 23.55
CA ASP A 148 10.89 -14.31 24.69
C ASP A 148 11.74 -15.53 24.30
N PRO A 149 13.08 -15.40 24.43
CA PRO A 149 13.99 -16.51 24.14
C PRO A 149 13.79 -17.73 25.04
N GLN A 150 13.09 -17.60 26.17
CA GLN A 150 12.91 -18.65 27.16
C GLN A 150 11.61 -19.45 26.94
N ASN A 151 10.54 -18.84 26.42
CA ASN A 151 9.22 -19.50 26.32
C ASN A 151 8.48 -19.39 24.97
N GLY A 152 9.00 -18.71 23.95
CA GLY A 152 8.18 -18.45 22.76
C GLY A 152 8.90 -18.06 21.47
N GLY A 153 10.23 -18.05 21.45
CA GLY A 153 10.99 -17.65 20.27
C GLY A 153 10.99 -16.13 20.06
N ASN A 154 11.79 -15.69 19.08
CA ASN A 154 11.83 -14.28 18.70
C ASN A 154 10.74 -14.00 17.66
N TRP A 155 9.83 -13.09 17.96
CA TRP A 155 8.85 -12.66 16.98
C TRP A 155 9.43 -11.64 16.03
N PHE A 156 8.94 -11.68 14.80
CA PHE A 156 9.20 -10.67 13.80
C PHE A 156 7.92 -10.26 13.09
N VAL A 157 8.00 -9.11 12.43
CA VAL A 157 7.03 -8.64 11.45
C VAL A 157 7.76 -8.44 10.14
N ASP A 158 7.15 -8.87 9.04
CA ASP A 158 7.67 -8.65 7.70
C ASP A 158 6.74 -7.76 6.88
N PHE A 159 7.35 -6.84 6.13
CA PHE A 159 6.64 -5.93 5.23
C PHE A 159 7.59 -5.47 4.12
N LYS A 160 7.04 -4.82 3.10
CA LYS A 160 7.81 -4.24 2.00
C LYS A 160 7.53 -2.75 1.84
N ALA A 161 8.50 -2.03 1.30
CA ALA A 161 8.31 -0.69 0.76
C ALA A 161 9.09 -0.58 -0.55
N GLY A 162 8.37 -0.32 -1.65
CA GLY A 162 8.98 -0.33 -2.97
C GLY A 162 9.66 -1.67 -3.27
N ASN A 163 10.98 -1.65 -3.48
CA ASN A 163 11.78 -2.84 -3.77
C ASN A 163 12.62 -3.33 -2.57
N GLU A 164 12.30 -2.89 -1.36
CA GLU A 164 12.96 -3.32 -0.13
C GLU A 164 11.98 -4.15 0.72
N LYS A 165 12.45 -5.31 1.18
CA LYS A 165 11.78 -6.12 2.21
C LYS A 165 12.40 -5.84 3.56
N TYR A 166 11.57 -5.70 4.58
CA TYR A 166 11.94 -5.42 5.96
C TYR A 166 11.52 -6.59 6.84
N ILE A 167 12.44 -7.06 7.68
CA ILE A 167 12.20 -8.08 8.70
C ILE A 167 12.59 -7.46 10.05
N VAL A 168 11.59 -7.16 10.86
CA VAL A 168 11.77 -6.38 12.09
C VAL A 168 11.56 -7.26 13.31
N PHE A 169 12.59 -7.35 14.14
CA PHE A 169 12.60 -8.01 15.44
C PHE A 169 12.68 -6.98 16.57
N LYS A 170 12.57 -7.46 17.81
CA LYS A 170 12.95 -6.68 19.01
C LYS A 170 14.38 -6.14 18.85
N ASP A 171 14.53 -4.82 18.87
CA ASP A 171 15.81 -4.09 18.82
C ASP A 171 16.72 -4.41 17.60
N LYS A 172 16.19 -5.05 16.55
CA LYS A 172 16.95 -5.38 15.33
C LYS A 172 16.07 -5.28 14.09
N ILE A 173 16.56 -4.58 13.07
CA ILE A 173 15.91 -4.42 11.78
C ILE A 173 16.84 -4.99 10.71
N LEU A 174 16.33 -5.93 9.93
CA LEU A 174 17.01 -6.48 8.76
C LEU A 174 16.25 -6.05 7.51
N LYS A 175 16.98 -5.83 6.41
CA LYS A 175 16.38 -5.54 5.12
C LYS A 175 17.21 -6.07 3.97
N TYR A 176 16.55 -6.38 2.87
CA TYR A 176 17.17 -6.77 1.62
C TYR A 176 16.37 -6.24 0.43
N ARG A 177 17.03 -6.09 -0.72
CA ARG A 177 16.38 -5.73 -1.98
C ARG A 177 15.67 -6.95 -2.57
N ILE A 178 14.40 -6.80 -2.91
CA ILE A 178 13.61 -7.85 -3.57
C ILE A 178 14.26 -8.20 -4.93
N GLY A 179 14.39 -9.49 -5.20
CA GLY A 179 15.15 -10.04 -6.33
C GLY A 179 16.66 -10.18 -6.12
N SER A 180 17.21 -9.78 -4.95
CA SER A 180 18.63 -9.99 -4.61
C SER A 180 18.80 -11.25 -3.75
N GLU A 181 19.11 -12.38 -4.39
CA GLU A 181 19.28 -13.67 -3.71
C GLU A 181 20.41 -13.65 -2.67
N GLU A 182 21.49 -12.93 -2.96
CA GLU A 182 22.63 -12.81 -2.05
C GLU A 182 22.26 -12.05 -0.76
N GLU A 183 21.55 -10.91 -0.89
CA GLU A 183 21.10 -10.16 0.28
C GLU A 183 20.05 -10.92 1.07
N LYS A 184 19.12 -11.60 0.38
CA LYS A 184 18.11 -12.45 0.99
C LYS A 184 18.74 -13.57 1.81
N GLU A 185 19.73 -14.29 1.26
CA GLU A 185 20.41 -15.37 1.99
C GLU A 185 21.16 -14.84 3.21
N ARG A 186 21.78 -13.66 3.14
CA ARG A 186 22.40 -13.02 4.30
C ARG A 186 21.37 -12.70 5.40
N VAL A 187 20.21 -12.17 5.02
CA VAL A 187 19.12 -11.89 5.98
C VAL A 187 18.57 -13.19 6.57
N CYS A 188 18.33 -14.22 5.76
CA CYS A 188 17.89 -15.54 6.22
C CYS A 188 18.92 -16.15 7.20
N ALA A 189 20.22 -16.07 6.91
CA ALA A 189 21.27 -16.53 7.81
C ALA A 189 21.26 -15.78 9.16
N GLU A 190 20.97 -14.48 9.17
CA GLU A 190 20.78 -13.71 10.40
C GLU A 190 19.52 -14.13 11.16
N CYS A 191 18.41 -14.39 10.47
CA CYS A 191 17.18 -14.90 11.07
C CYS A 191 17.38 -16.29 11.71
N ARG A 192 18.16 -17.19 11.08
CA ARG A 192 18.52 -18.50 11.66
C ARG A 192 19.27 -18.36 12.97
N LYS A 193 20.21 -17.40 13.07
CA LYS A 193 20.91 -17.09 14.33
C LYS A 193 19.96 -16.60 15.43
N MET A 194 18.80 -16.07 15.06
CA MET A 194 17.74 -15.62 15.97
C MET A 194 16.71 -16.71 16.29
N GLY A 195 16.90 -17.93 15.78
CA GLY A 195 16.04 -19.09 16.06
C GLY A 195 14.83 -19.20 15.15
N ILE A 196 14.83 -18.54 13.99
CA ILE A 196 13.74 -18.63 13.00
C ILE A 196 13.96 -19.82 12.08
N GLU A 197 12.93 -20.63 11.88
CA GLU A 197 12.95 -21.80 11.00
C GLU A 197 12.76 -21.42 9.52
N ASP A 198 13.38 -22.17 8.61
CA ASP A 198 13.28 -21.91 7.16
C ASP A 198 11.84 -21.91 6.63
N GLY A 199 10.94 -22.67 7.26
CA GLY A 199 9.51 -22.68 6.92
C GLY A 199 8.83 -21.33 7.13
N GLN A 200 9.31 -20.52 8.07
CA GLN A 200 8.78 -19.19 8.40
C GLN A 200 9.38 -18.07 7.55
N MET A 201 10.43 -18.37 6.77
CA MET A 201 11.12 -17.42 5.89
C MET A 201 10.70 -17.54 4.42
N LYS A 202 9.58 -18.23 4.16
CA LYS A 202 8.94 -18.30 2.83
C LYS A 202 8.14 -17.03 2.55
N TRP A 203 8.83 -15.90 2.43
CA TRP A 203 8.19 -14.63 2.13
C TRP A 203 7.87 -14.52 0.64
N GLU A 204 6.62 -14.17 0.32
CA GLU A 204 6.26 -13.77 -1.04
C GLU A 204 6.97 -12.44 -1.37
N GLU A 205 7.56 -12.40 -2.57
CA GLU A 205 8.29 -11.25 -3.13
C GLU A 205 7.36 -10.35 -3.96
#